data_AF-A0A357F7V4-F1
#
_entry.id   AF-A0A357F7V4-F1
#
_cell.length_a   1.000
_cell.length_b   1.000
_cell.length_c   1.000
_cell.angle_alpha   90.00
_cell.angle_beta   90.00
_cell.angle_gamma   90.00
#
_symmetry.space_group_name_H-M   'P 1'
#
loop_
_entity.id
_entity.type
_entity.pdbx_description
1 polymer ?
#
loop_
_entity_poly.entity_id
_entity_poly.type
_entity_poly.pdbx_seq_one_letter_code
_entity_poly.pdbx_strand_id
1 'polypeptide(L)'
;SSIANAVGMAKAGTETKPIVATIGDSTFLHSGIPPLIDAVYNDADITVLLLDNKIVAMTGGQNHPGTGITLRGEKSHKVEYEEIVRATGVKWVKTVDSYDMGAMLRTIREAIAFKGVAVVISDRPCVLDPVRLRGAPMEVDVLACTGCQSCMNLGCPALSWSDELFEGHHKVKISVSGCIGCSMCAQVCPTDCIKPAAKIAL
;
A
#
# COMPACT_ATOMS: atom_id res chain seq x y z
N SER A 1 -4.00 -19.10 3.12
CA SER A 1 -3.63 -17.94 2.29
C SER A 1 -4.89 -17.11 2.03
N SER A 2 -4.79 -15.78 2.02
CA SER A 2 -5.95 -14.91 1.75
C SER A 2 -6.54 -15.12 0.35
N ILE A 3 -5.70 -15.45 -0.64
CA ILE A 3 -6.15 -15.78 -2.01
C ILE A 3 -7.06 -17.02 -1.99
N ALA A 4 -6.67 -18.09 -1.29
CA ALA A 4 -7.46 -19.31 -1.19
C ALA A 4 -8.85 -19.06 -0.57
N ASN A 5 -8.92 -18.23 0.48
CA ASN A 5 -10.18 -17.84 1.10
C ASN A 5 -11.05 -17.05 0.12
N ALA A 6 -10.46 -16.12 -0.64
CA ALA A 6 -11.17 -15.34 -1.65
C ALA A 6 -11.72 -16.21 -2.79
N VAL A 7 -10.98 -17.23 -3.24
CA VAL A 7 -11.50 -18.22 -4.19
C VAL A 7 -12.72 -18.94 -3.62
N GLY A 8 -12.65 -19.38 -2.36
CA GLY A 8 -13.79 -20.00 -1.67
C GLY A 8 -15.01 -19.07 -1.60
N MET A 9 -14.82 -17.80 -1.24
CA MET A 9 -15.88 -16.79 -1.21
C MET A 9 -16.49 -16.55 -2.60
N ALA A 10 -15.65 -16.45 -3.64
CA ALA A 10 -16.11 -16.27 -5.01
C ALA A 10 -16.94 -17.47 -5.50
N LYS A 11 -16.55 -18.69 -5.13
CA LYS A 11 -17.27 -19.91 -5.49
C LYS A 11 -18.55 -20.13 -4.69
N ALA A 12 -18.61 -19.64 -3.45
CA ALA A 12 -19.85 -19.64 -2.68
C ALA A 12 -20.94 -18.78 -3.34
N GLY A 13 -20.55 -17.72 -4.05
CA GLY A 13 -21.47 -16.90 -4.85
C GLY A 13 -22.48 -16.09 -4.03
N THR A 14 -22.23 -15.92 -2.73
CA THR A 14 -23.11 -15.20 -1.80
C THR A 14 -22.79 -13.70 -1.70
N GLU A 15 -21.61 -13.30 -2.19
CA GLU A 15 -21.13 -11.93 -2.07
C GLU A 15 -21.75 -11.01 -3.12
N THR A 16 -22.26 -9.85 -2.66
CA THR A 16 -22.80 -8.79 -3.53
C THR A 16 -21.78 -7.70 -3.83
N LYS A 17 -20.64 -7.72 -3.12
CA LYS A 17 -19.55 -6.77 -3.27
C LYS A 17 -18.33 -7.47 -3.87
N PRO A 18 -17.44 -6.72 -4.54
CA PRO A 18 -16.18 -7.26 -5.04
C PRO A 18 -15.34 -7.90 -3.93
N ILE A 19 -14.73 -9.04 -4.24
CA ILE A 19 -13.88 -9.79 -3.31
C ILE A 19 -12.42 -9.38 -3.54
N VAL A 20 -11.77 -8.88 -2.49
CA VAL A 20 -10.37 -8.44 -2.53
C VAL A 20 -9.55 -9.23 -1.51
N ALA A 21 -8.52 -9.94 -1.98
CA ALA A 21 -7.54 -10.63 -1.15
C ALA A 21 -6.29 -9.76 -0.98
N THR A 22 -5.92 -9.41 0.25
CA THR A 22 -4.65 -8.74 0.54
C THR A 22 -3.59 -9.77 0.96
N ILE A 23 -2.39 -9.69 0.41
CA ILE A 23 -1.31 -10.61 0.75
C ILE A 23 0.05 -9.89 0.71
N GLY A 24 0.91 -10.16 1.70
CA GLY A 24 2.29 -9.68 1.69
C GLY A 24 3.17 -10.44 0.71
N ASP A 25 4.21 -9.79 0.22
CA ASP A 25 5.21 -10.28 -0.73
C ASP A 25 5.89 -11.61 -0.37
N SER A 26 6.33 -11.76 0.87
CA SER A 26 6.94 -12.98 1.41
C SER A 26 5.93 -14.11 1.55
N THR A 27 4.75 -13.81 2.10
CA THR A 27 3.64 -14.76 2.22
C THR A 27 3.15 -15.22 0.85
N PHE A 28 3.18 -14.35 -0.15
CA PHE A 28 2.85 -14.70 -1.53
C PHE A 28 3.80 -15.75 -2.10
N LEU A 29 5.12 -15.54 -1.95
CA LEU A 29 6.12 -16.52 -2.39
C LEU A 29 6.05 -17.83 -1.59
N HIS A 30 5.70 -17.75 -0.31
CA HIS A 30 5.60 -18.93 0.56
C HIS A 30 4.32 -19.76 0.33
N SER A 31 3.18 -19.11 0.09
CA SER A 31 1.87 -19.78 0.11
C SER A 31 0.78 -19.12 -0.75
N GLY A 32 1.12 -18.08 -1.52
CA GLY A 32 0.19 -17.37 -2.39
C GLY A 32 0.19 -17.85 -3.83
N ILE A 33 1.31 -18.40 -4.33
CA ILE A 33 1.42 -18.87 -5.72
C ILE A 33 0.47 -20.05 -6.01
N PRO A 34 0.44 -21.14 -5.22
CA PRO A 34 -0.50 -22.23 -5.48
C PRO A 34 -1.97 -21.79 -5.55
N PRO A 35 -2.51 -21.03 -4.57
CA PRO A 35 -3.90 -20.60 -4.66
C PRO A 35 -4.15 -19.53 -5.74
N LEU A 36 -3.13 -18.81 -6.21
CA LEU A 36 -3.28 -17.94 -7.38
C LEU A 36 -3.48 -18.76 -8.66
N ILE A 37 -2.72 -19.86 -8.82
CA ILE A 37 -2.92 -20.82 -9.91
C ILE A 37 -4.34 -21.39 -9.85
N ASP A 38 -4.79 -21.81 -8.66
CA ASP A 38 -6.15 -22.31 -8.48
C ASP A 38 -7.21 -21.25 -8.81
N ALA A 39 -6.99 -19.98 -8.43
CA ALA A 39 -7.88 -18.88 -8.76
C ALA A 39 -8.03 -18.71 -10.28
N VAL A 40 -6.91 -18.75 -11.02
CA VAL A 40 -6.90 -18.63 -12.49
C VAL A 40 -7.56 -19.85 -13.14
N TYR A 41 -7.20 -21.06 -12.71
CA TYR A 41 -7.79 -22.30 -13.22
C TYR A 41 -9.32 -22.32 -13.06
N ASN A 42 -9.81 -21.78 -11.94
CA ASN A 42 -11.23 -21.73 -11.63
C ASN A 42 -11.95 -20.47 -12.15
N ASP A 43 -11.27 -19.57 -12.85
CA ASP A 43 -11.80 -18.26 -13.27
C ASP A 43 -12.51 -17.51 -12.12
N ALA A 44 -11.84 -17.43 -10.96
CA ALA A 44 -12.39 -16.76 -9.78
C ALA A 44 -12.43 -15.24 -9.99
N ASP A 45 -13.60 -14.62 -9.82
CA ASP A 45 -13.80 -13.17 -9.92
C ASP A 45 -13.31 -12.46 -8.64
N ILE A 46 -11.98 -12.30 -8.53
CA ILE A 46 -11.31 -11.74 -7.35
C ILE A 46 -10.21 -10.76 -7.75
N THR A 47 -9.99 -9.75 -6.91
CA THR A 47 -8.80 -8.89 -6.97
C THR A 47 -7.80 -9.32 -5.90
N VAL A 48 -6.54 -9.50 -6.26
CA VAL A 48 -5.44 -9.72 -5.31
C VAL A 48 -4.62 -8.44 -5.20
N LEU A 49 -4.51 -7.91 -3.99
CA LEU A 49 -3.62 -6.82 -3.65
C LEU A 49 -2.34 -7.40 -3.00
N LEU A 50 -1.29 -7.50 -3.79
CA LEU A 50 0.05 -7.93 -3.37
C LEU A 50 0.80 -6.73 -2.80
N LEU A 51 1.16 -6.78 -1.51
CA LEU A 51 1.88 -5.73 -0.80
C LEU A 51 3.38 -6.03 -0.85
N ASP A 52 4.08 -5.41 -1.79
CA ASP A 52 5.51 -5.56 -2.02
C ASP A 52 6.32 -4.52 -1.23
N ASN A 53 6.67 -4.91 -0.01
CA ASN A 53 7.40 -4.07 0.94
C ASN A 53 8.87 -4.44 1.12
N LYS A 54 9.35 -5.41 0.33
CA LYS A 54 10.73 -5.91 0.28
C LYS A 54 11.22 -6.53 1.58
N ILE A 55 10.32 -6.91 2.49
CA ILE A 55 10.72 -7.48 3.77
C ILE A 55 9.61 -8.22 4.53
N VAL A 56 10.00 -9.24 5.31
CA VAL A 56 9.09 -9.85 6.29
C VAL A 56 8.95 -8.97 7.54
N ALA A 57 8.18 -7.89 7.42
CA ALA A 57 8.05 -6.85 8.46
C ALA A 57 7.53 -7.38 9.81
N MET A 58 6.53 -8.27 9.79
CA MET A 58 5.84 -8.72 11.00
C MET A 58 6.66 -9.66 11.90
N THR A 59 7.66 -10.37 11.35
CA THR A 59 8.41 -11.39 12.08
C THR A 59 9.84 -10.98 12.40
N GLY A 60 10.20 -9.72 12.20
CA GLY A 60 11.52 -9.19 12.59
C GLY A 60 12.48 -8.94 11.43
N GLY A 61 11.97 -8.68 10.22
CA GLY A 61 12.78 -8.08 9.16
C GLY A 61 13.62 -9.09 8.35
N GLN A 62 13.11 -10.30 8.16
CA GLN A 62 13.86 -11.32 7.41
C GLN A 62 13.91 -11.01 5.90
N ASN A 63 15.01 -11.41 5.28
CA ASN A 63 15.09 -11.57 3.83
C ASN A 63 14.18 -12.73 3.36
N HIS A 64 13.73 -12.63 2.11
CA HIS A 64 12.93 -13.66 1.44
C HIS A 64 13.31 -13.68 -0.05
N PRO A 65 12.83 -14.63 -0.88
CA PRO A 65 13.28 -14.70 -2.27
C PRO A 65 12.99 -13.44 -3.12
N GLY A 66 12.07 -12.59 -2.67
CA GLY A 66 11.78 -11.29 -3.29
C GLY A 66 12.81 -10.19 -2.98
N THR A 67 13.71 -10.40 -2.00
CA THR A 67 14.82 -9.48 -1.72
C THR A 67 16.07 -9.82 -2.54
N GLY A 68 16.17 -11.05 -3.05
CA GLY A 68 17.37 -11.53 -3.75
C GLY A 68 18.57 -11.72 -2.83
N ILE A 69 18.34 -11.93 -1.53
CA ILE A 69 19.39 -12.14 -0.53
C ILE A 69 19.15 -13.47 0.18
N THR A 70 20.16 -14.33 0.21
CA THR A 70 20.07 -15.64 0.89
C THR A 70 20.12 -15.49 2.41
N LEU A 71 19.84 -16.59 3.14
CA LEU A 71 20.01 -16.64 4.60
C LEU A 71 21.44 -16.30 5.05
N ARG A 72 22.44 -16.51 4.19
CA ARG A 72 23.86 -16.18 4.47
C ARG A 72 24.22 -14.73 4.13
N GLY A 73 23.27 -13.92 3.66
CA GLY A 73 23.51 -12.54 3.24
C GLY A 73 24.12 -12.41 1.84
N GLU A 74 24.17 -13.50 1.07
CA GLU A 74 24.73 -13.49 -0.28
C GLU A 74 23.68 -13.01 -1.28
N LYS A 75 24.12 -12.27 -2.30
CA LYS A 75 23.25 -11.92 -3.43
C LYS A 75 22.86 -13.20 -4.19
N SER A 76 21.59 -13.29 -4.52
CA SER A 76 20.99 -14.39 -5.28
C SER A 76 19.97 -13.83 -6.27
N HIS A 77 19.30 -14.73 -6.98
CA HIS A 77 18.19 -14.36 -7.85
C HIS A 77 17.06 -13.74 -7.02
N LYS A 78 16.59 -12.57 -7.48
CA LYS A 78 15.44 -11.87 -6.93
C LYS A 78 14.21 -12.24 -7.77
N VAL A 79 13.17 -12.73 -7.11
CA VAL A 79 11.92 -13.06 -7.78
C VAL A 79 11.22 -11.78 -8.24
N GLU A 80 10.89 -11.70 -9.53
CA GLU A 80 10.10 -10.62 -10.09
C GLU A 80 8.60 -10.97 -10.02
N TYR A 81 7.87 -10.23 -9.18
CA TYR A 81 6.47 -10.52 -8.85
C TYR A 81 5.54 -10.44 -10.06
N GLU A 82 5.73 -9.47 -10.94
CA GLU A 82 4.91 -9.34 -12.14
C GLU A 82 5.09 -10.54 -13.08
N GLU A 83 6.33 -11.00 -13.26
CA GLU A 83 6.64 -12.14 -14.12
C GLU A 83 6.00 -13.43 -13.62
N ILE A 84 6.16 -13.75 -12.33
CA ILE A 84 5.58 -14.96 -11.75
C ILE A 84 4.05 -14.92 -11.75
N VAL A 85 3.45 -13.75 -11.47
CA VAL A 85 1.99 -13.58 -11.54
C VAL A 85 1.49 -13.81 -12.96
N ARG A 86 2.13 -13.22 -13.98
CA ARG A 86 1.76 -13.44 -15.38
C ARG A 86 1.93 -14.90 -15.79
N ALA A 87 2.97 -15.57 -15.31
CA ALA A 87 3.21 -16.99 -15.58
C ALA A 87 2.10 -17.92 -15.05
N THR A 88 1.35 -17.51 -14.01
CA THR A 88 0.18 -18.26 -13.53
C THR A 88 -1.05 -18.14 -14.43
N GLY A 89 -1.02 -17.29 -15.46
CA GLY A 89 -2.12 -17.07 -16.40
C GLY A 89 -3.01 -15.86 -16.08
N VAL A 90 -2.66 -15.06 -15.08
CA VAL A 90 -3.35 -13.79 -14.79
C VAL A 90 -3.18 -12.82 -15.95
N LYS A 91 -4.30 -12.34 -16.50
CA LYS A 91 -4.33 -11.44 -17.67
C LYS A 91 -4.25 -9.96 -17.28
N TRP A 92 -4.73 -9.60 -16.09
CA TRP A 92 -4.73 -8.24 -15.59
C TRP A 92 -3.75 -8.12 -14.41
N VAL A 93 -2.61 -7.48 -14.66
CA VAL A 93 -1.58 -7.23 -13.65
C VAL A 93 -1.10 -5.79 -13.81
N LYS A 94 -1.08 -5.03 -12.72
CA LYS A 94 -0.51 -3.68 -12.68
C LYS A 94 0.30 -3.47 -11.40
N THR A 95 1.47 -2.89 -11.57
CA THR A 95 2.33 -2.43 -10.48
C THR A 95 2.11 -0.93 -10.26
N VAL A 96 1.95 -0.52 -9.00
CA VAL A 96 1.66 0.87 -8.63
C VAL A 96 2.39 1.24 -7.35
N ASP A 97 2.90 2.47 -7.30
CA ASP A 97 3.50 3.06 -6.11
C ASP A 97 2.41 3.34 -5.06
N SER A 98 2.55 2.75 -3.87
CA SER A 98 1.57 2.89 -2.78
C SER A 98 1.38 4.33 -2.28
N TYR A 99 2.34 5.22 -2.53
CA TYR A 99 2.26 6.63 -2.14
C TYR A 99 1.66 7.51 -3.22
N ASP A 100 1.43 7.04 -4.45
CA ASP A 100 0.57 7.73 -5.42
C ASP A 100 -0.89 7.35 -5.16
N MET A 101 -1.56 8.12 -4.30
CA MET A 101 -2.94 7.84 -3.88
C MET A 101 -3.91 7.86 -5.06
N GLY A 102 -3.66 8.74 -6.03
CA GLY A 102 -4.51 8.87 -7.22
C GLY A 102 -4.38 7.65 -8.12
N ALA A 103 -3.16 7.23 -8.44
CA ALA A 103 -2.91 6.04 -9.24
C ALA A 103 -3.36 4.77 -8.53
N MET A 104 -3.10 4.65 -7.24
CA MET A 104 -3.53 3.50 -6.44
C MET A 104 -5.04 3.34 -6.45
N LEU A 105 -5.79 4.42 -6.19
CA LEU A 105 -7.25 4.39 -6.18
C LEU A 105 -7.85 4.07 -7.57
N ARG A 106 -7.28 4.65 -8.64
CA ARG A 106 -7.70 4.32 -10.02
C ARG A 106 -7.43 2.85 -10.34
N THR A 107 -6.24 2.35 -10.01
CA THR A 107 -5.81 0.98 -10.29
C THR A 107 -6.67 -0.04 -9.55
N ILE A 108 -6.99 0.19 -8.28
CA ILE A 108 -7.89 -0.68 -7.51
C ILE A 108 -9.29 -0.70 -8.13
N ARG A 109 -9.83 0.45 -8.55
CA ARG A 109 -11.16 0.51 -9.19
C ARG A 109 -11.20 -0.28 -10.50
N GLU A 110 -10.16 -0.14 -11.33
CA GLU A 110 -10.02 -0.90 -12.56
C GLU A 110 -9.89 -2.41 -12.29
N ALA A 111 -9.09 -2.81 -11.29
CA ALA A 111 -8.91 -4.21 -10.91
C ALA A 111 -10.21 -4.86 -10.47
N ILE A 112 -10.98 -4.15 -9.63
CA ILE A 112 -12.27 -4.61 -9.10
C ILE A 112 -13.35 -4.69 -10.19
N ALA A 113 -13.26 -3.85 -11.23
CA ALA A 113 -14.17 -3.88 -12.37
C ALA A 113 -13.83 -4.98 -13.38
N PHE A 114 -12.59 -5.46 -13.40
CA PHE A 114 -12.15 -6.56 -14.25
C PHE A 114 -12.84 -7.86 -13.84
N LYS A 115 -13.26 -8.66 -14.82
CA LYS A 115 -13.90 -9.97 -14.59
C LYS A 115 -12.89 -11.10 -14.66
N GLY A 116 -12.80 -11.86 -13.56
CA GLY A 116 -11.80 -12.90 -13.35
C GLY A 116 -10.72 -12.45 -12.39
N VAL A 117 -9.54 -13.06 -12.46
CA VAL A 117 -8.44 -12.76 -11.54
C VAL A 117 -7.69 -11.51 -11.99
N ALA A 118 -7.69 -10.48 -11.14
CA ALA A 118 -6.87 -9.28 -11.27
C ALA A 118 -5.83 -9.20 -10.16
N VAL A 119 -4.60 -8.76 -10.47
CA VAL A 119 -3.54 -8.56 -9.46
C VAL A 119 -3.03 -7.13 -9.50
N VAL A 120 -3.09 -6.45 -8.36
CA VAL A 120 -2.46 -5.14 -8.12
C VAL A 120 -1.22 -5.38 -7.25
N ILE A 121 -0.04 -5.01 -7.76
CA ILE A 121 1.21 -5.03 -7.03
C ILE A 121 1.46 -3.63 -6.47
N SER A 122 1.37 -3.49 -5.15
CA SER A 122 1.64 -2.26 -4.42
C SER A 122 3.10 -2.24 -4.02
N ASP A 123 3.93 -1.47 -4.73
CA ASP A 123 5.39 -1.46 -4.60
C ASP A 123 5.89 -0.27 -3.79
N ARG A 124 6.25 -0.52 -2.52
CA ARG A 124 6.93 0.46 -1.66
C ARG A 124 7.67 -0.24 -0.53
N PRO A 125 8.96 0.05 -0.30
CA PRO A 125 9.71 -0.50 0.82
C PRO A 125 9.04 -0.18 2.17
N CYS A 126 9.18 -1.10 3.12
CA CYS A 126 8.72 -0.88 4.48
C CYS A 126 9.38 0.37 5.10
N VAL A 127 8.56 1.26 5.65
CA VAL A 127 9.04 2.50 6.31
C VAL A 127 9.99 2.20 7.49
N LEU A 128 9.87 1.01 8.08
CA LEU A 128 10.60 0.62 9.28
C LEU A 128 11.96 -0.05 9.02
N ASP A 129 12.27 -0.50 7.80
CA ASP A 129 13.47 -1.32 7.51
C ASP A 129 14.00 -1.15 6.07
N PRO A 130 15.32 -1.27 5.78
CA PRO A 130 16.48 -1.44 6.69
C PRO A 130 17.04 -0.12 7.23
N VAL A 131 16.62 1.00 6.65
CA VAL A 131 16.86 2.36 7.14
C VAL A 131 15.50 3.03 7.16
N ARG A 132 15.14 3.69 8.27
CA ARG A 132 13.90 4.47 8.33
C ARG A 132 13.90 5.48 7.19
N LEU A 133 13.09 5.21 6.16
CA LEU A 133 12.95 6.09 5.02
C LEU A 133 12.27 7.37 5.51
N ARG A 134 13.05 8.45 5.59
CA ARG A 134 12.58 9.78 5.97
C ARG A 134 12.88 10.75 4.83
N GLY A 135 11.82 11.26 4.22
CA GLY A 135 11.87 12.46 3.40
C GLY A 135 11.81 13.73 4.25
N ALA A 136 11.71 14.87 3.58
CA ALA A 136 11.40 16.13 4.24
C ALA A 136 10.04 15.98 4.96
N PRO A 137 9.95 16.32 6.26
CA PRO A 137 8.68 16.28 6.98
C PRO A 137 7.70 17.25 6.32
N MET A 138 6.40 16.96 6.43
CA MET A 138 5.36 17.84 5.95
C MET A 138 4.97 18.84 7.04
N GLU A 139 4.57 20.04 6.65
CA GLU A 139 4.03 21.08 7.50
C GLU A 139 2.67 21.55 6.98
N VAL A 140 1.87 22.14 7.87
CA VAL A 140 0.56 22.69 7.56
C VAL A 140 0.67 24.20 7.57
N ASP A 141 0.31 24.86 6.47
CA ASP A 141 -0.01 26.27 6.45
C ASP A 141 -1.33 26.48 7.19
N VAL A 142 -1.21 26.92 8.44
CA VAL A 142 -2.34 27.03 9.35
C VAL A 142 -3.34 28.10 8.90
N LEU A 143 -2.90 29.14 8.17
CA LEU A 143 -3.78 30.19 7.66
C LEU A 143 -4.67 29.67 6.52
N ALA A 144 -4.14 28.77 5.69
CA ALA A 144 -4.87 28.14 4.59
C ALA A 144 -5.65 26.87 4.98
N CYS A 145 -5.50 26.40 6.22
CA CYS A 145 -6.21 25.21 6.73
C CYS A 145 -7.66 25.53 7.10
N THR A 146 -8.60 24.87 6.43
CA THR A 146 -10.06 25.02 6.63
C THR A 146 -10.66 24.04 7.63
N GLY A 147 -9.84 23.28 8.37
CA GLY A 147 -10.36 22.32 9.36
C GLY A 147 -11.23 21.19 8.78
N CYS A 148 -11.20 20.93 7.46
CA CYS A 148 -12.01 19.89 6.82
C CYS A 148 -11.64 18.45 7.23
N GLN A 149 -10.45 18.25 7.80
CA GLN A 149 -9.94 16.99 8.35
C GLN A 149 -9.87 15.82 7.35
N SER A 150 -9.96 16.05 6.04
CA SER A 150 -9.78 15.00 5.00
C SER A 150 -8.49 14.19 5.19
N CYS A 151 -7.38 14.87 5.51
CA CYS A 151 -6.09 14.23 5.77
C CYS A 151 -6.08 13.31 7.01
N MET A 152 -6.98 13.52 7.97
CA MET A 152 -7.07 12.67 9.18
C MET A 152 -7.58 11.27 8.84
N ASN A 153 -8.37 11.12 7.76
CA ASN A 153 -8.89 9.82 7.32
C ASN A 153 -7.78 8.84 6.90
N LEU A 154 -6.56 9.33 6.64
CA LEU A 154 -5.40 8.49 6.35
C LEU A 154 -4.91 7.71 7.58
N GLY A 155 -5.32 8.08 8.80
CA GLY A 155 -4.85 7.45 10.03
C GLY A 155 -3.34 7.65 10.28
N CYS A 156 -2.75 8.73 9.75
CA CYS A 156 -1.32 9.00 9.91
C CYS A 156 -0.98 9.27 11.39
N PRO A 157 -0.03 8.55 11.99
CA PRO A 157 0.35 8.76 13.39
C PRO A 157 1.06 10.10 13.64
N ALA A 158 1.51 10.78 12.57
CA ALA A 158 2.12 12.11 12.67
C ALA A 158 1.09 13.25 12.65
N LEU A 159 -0.18 12.99 12.32
CA LEU A 159 -1.25 13.98 12.30
C LEU A 159 -1.96 14.04 13.66
N SER A 160 -2.25 15.26 14.12
CA SER A 160 -3.04 15.50 15.32
C SER A 160 -3.86 16.79 15.18
N TRP A 161 -4.89 16.95 16.01
CA TRP A 161 -5.64 18.20 16.08
C TRP A 161 -4.80 19.29 16.77
N SER A 162 -4.90 20.52 16.25
CA SER A 162 -4.39 21.72 16.91
C SER A 162 -5.48 22.36 17.77
N ASP A 163 -5.08 23.31 18.62
CA ASP A 163 -6.02 24.12 19.41
C ASP A 163 -6.72 25.19 18.55
N GLU A 164 -6.19 25.48 17.36
CA GLU A 164 -6.80 26.41 16.42
C GLU A 164 -8.03 25.82 15.72
N LEU A 165 -9.04 26.67 15.52
CA LEU A 165 -10.31 26.33 14.91
C LEU A 165 -10.52 27.07 13.59
N PHE A 166 -11.26 26.45 12.68
CA PHE A 166 -11.89 27.08 11.52
C PHE A 166 -13.37 26.68 11.53
N GLU A 167 -14.28 27.64 11.62
CA GLU A 167 -15.73 27.40 11.65
C GLU A 167 -16.17 26.31 12.66
N GLY A 168 -15.54 26.29 13.84
CA GLY A 168 -15.84 25.32 14.90
C GLY A 168 -15.15 23.96 14.74
N HIS A 169 -14.38 23.73 13.68
CA HIS A 169 -13.61 22.51 13.47
C HIS A 169 -12.13 22.71 13.78
N HIS A 170 -11.52 21.72 14.44
CA HIS A 170 -10.08 21.72 14.68
C HIS A 170 -9.29 21.72 13.37
N LYS A 171 -8.35 22.64 13.27
CA LYS A 171 -7.26 22.56 12.29
C LYS A 171 -6.32 21.41 12.67
N VAL A 172 -5.46 21.04 11.72
CA VAL A 172 -4.54 19.92 11.86
C VAL A 172 -3.11 20.41 12.01
N LYS A 173 -2.29 19.67 12.77
CA LYS A 173 -0.84 19.87 12.87
C LYS A 173 -0.12 18.56 12.61
N ILE A 174 1.09 18.66 12.04
CA ILE A 174 1.95 17.51 11.73
C ILE A 174 3.15 17.53 12.67
N SER A 175 3.38 16.41 13.37
CA SER A 175 4.57 16.23 14.19
C SER A 175 5.80 15.93 13.32
N VAL A 176 6.81 16.80 13.38
CA VAL A 176 8.07 16.67 12.64
C VAL A 176 8.81 15.37 13.00
N SER A 177 8.76 14.94 14.26
CA SER A 177 9.48 13.75 14.73
C SER A 177 8.85 12.44 14.24
N GLY A 178 7.53 12.44 14.03
CA GLY A 178 6.75 11.30 13.55
C GLY A 178 6.54 11.29 12.04
N CYS A 179 6.68 12.42 11.36
CA CYS A 179 6.49 12.51 9.92
C CYS A 179 7.67 11.88 9.16
N ILE A 180 7.35 11.05 8.17
CA ILE A 180 8.34 10.42 7.28
C ILE A 180 8.41 11.09 5.91
N GLY A 181 7.58 12.10 5.64
CA GLY A 181 7.56 12.79 4.35
C GLY A 181 6.94 11.99 3.21
N CYS A 182 5.99 11.08 3.46
CA CYS A 182 5.35 10.27 2.41
C CYS A 182 4.43 11.05 1.46
N SER A 183 4.15 12.32 1.76
CA SER A 183 3.28 13.25 0.98
C SER A 183 1.79 12.88 0.85
N MET A 184 1.35 11.71 1.32
CA MET A 184 -0.06 11.27 1.17
C MET A 184 -1.07 12.28 1.75
N CYS A 185 -0.75 12.92 2.87
CA CYS A 185 -1.61 13.93 3.47
C CYS A 185 -1.76 15.19 2.60
N ALA A 186 -0.72 15.58 1.86
CA ALA A 186 -0.80 16.68 0.90
C ALA A 186 -1.68 16.33 -0.30
N GLN A 187 -1.59 15.09 -0.81
CA GLN A 187 -2.37 14.65 -1.97
C GLN A 187 -3.89 14.63 -1.73
N VAL A 188 -4.34 14.55 -0.47
CA VAL A 188 -5.77 14.56 -0.10
C VAL A 188 -6.23 15.91 0.47
N CYS A 189 -5.33 16.91 0.52
CA CYS A 189 -5.63 18.24 1.01
C CYS A 189 -6.34 19.05 -0.08
N PRO A 190 -7.61 19.49 0.11
CA PRO A 190 -8.33 20.21 -0.94
C PRO A 190 -7.87 21.68 -1.10
N THR A 191 -7.12 22.22 -0.16
CA THR A 191 -6.64 23.61 -0.17
C THR A 191 -5.14 23.73 -0.40
N ASP A 192 -4.45 22.61 -0.68
CA ASP A 192 -2.99 22.56 -0.86
C ASP A 192 -2.19 23.20 0.28
N CYS A 193 -2.76 23.21 1.50
CA CYS A 193 -2.13 23.83 2.67
C CYS A 193 -1.04 22.96 3.31
N ILE A 194 -0.90 21.69 2.92
CA ILE A 194 0.13 20.79 3.43
C ILE A 194 1.31 20.76 2.46
N LYS A 195 2.50 21.18 2.92
CA LYS A 195 3.69 21.35 2.08
C LYS A 195 4.91 20.70 2.74
N PRO A 196 5.98 20.36 1.99
CA PRO A 196 7.23 19.97 2.61
C PRO A 196 7.74 21.12 3.48
N ALA A 197 8.14 20.81 4.72
CA ALA A 197 8.74 21.79 5.60
C ALA A 197 10.00 22.37 4.96
N ALA A 198 10.17 23.69 5.06
CA ALA A 198 11.40 24.34 4.64
C ALA A 198 12.60 23.65 5.32
N LYS A 199 13.68 23.41 4.56
CA LYS A 199 14.86 22.70 5.07
C LYS A 199 15.28 23.28 6.41
N ILE A 200 15.19 22.46 7.47
CA ILE A 200 15.96 22.73 8.68
C ILE A 200 17.42 22.58 8.25
N ALA A 201 18.14 23.70 8.16
CA ALA A 201 19.58 23.68 8.09
C ALA A 201 20.07 22.96 9.34
N LEU A 202 20.60 21.75 9.17
CA LEU A 202 21.41 21.08 10.19
C LEU A 202 22.76 21.77 10.31
#